data_AF-T0Q2E5-F1
#
_entry.id   AF-T0Q2E5-F1
#
_cell.length_a   1.000
_cell.length_b   1.000
_cell.length_c   1.000
_cell.angle_alpha   90.00
_cell.angle_beta   90.00
_cell.angle_gamma   90.00
#
_symmetry.space_group_name_H-M   'P 1'
#
loop_
_entity.id
_entity.type
_entity.pdbx_description
1 polymer ?
#
loop_
_entity_poly.entity_id
_entity_poly.type
_entity_poly.pdbx_seq_one_letter_code
_entity_poly.pdbx_strand_id
1 'polypeptide(L)'
;MLQRLLCTSMLAATAAATDKTSAFYVCGSSVPALNGLYETDGVTTADNAPVFTRADDADDDVDSDFRVYRHGGFWAVADFAPWPPEVHFRCDPAHDDDHCKRYAPLPPNRGYSSRVPSDSTKVSPTLQLQPCRKALASQDEL
;
A
#
# COMPACT_ATOMS: atom_id res chain seq x y z
N MET A 1 59.63 -25.21 -13.08
CA MET A 1 59.31 -24.65 -11.75
C MET A 1 58.83 -23.21 -11.95
N LEU A 2 57.80 -22.80 -11.18
CA LEU A 2 57.26 -21.43 -11.03
C LEU A 2 56.45 -20.89 -12.23
N GLN A 3 55.30 -20.24 -12.09
CA GLN A 3 54.50 -19.79 -10.94
C GLN A 3 53.07 -19.53 -11.45
N ARG A 4 52.06 -19.99 -10.71
CA ARG A 4 50.63 -19.73 -10.94
C ARG A 4 50.26 -18.30 -10.55
N LEU A 5 49.43 -17.61 -11.34
CA LEU A 5 48.55 -16.54 -10.84
C LEU A 5 47.18 -16.65 -11.52
N LEU A 6 46.22 -17.26 -10.81
CA LEU A 6 44.80 -17.23 -11.15
C LEU A 6 44.18 -16.06 -10.39
N CYS A 7 43.83 -15.00 -11.11
CA CYS A 7 43.08 -13.87 -10.58
C CYS A 7 41.65 -14.33 -10.27
N THR A 8 41.34 -14.56 -8.99
CA THR A 8 39.99 -14.91 -8.56
C THR A 8 39.22 -13.61 -8.33
N SER A 9 38.39 -13.21 -9.30
CA SER A 9 37.50 -12.05 -9.19
C SER A 9 36.40 -12.35 -8.17
N MET A 10 36.47 -11.76 -6.98
CA MET A 10 35.36 -11.75 -6.02
C MET A 10 34.28 -10.78 -6.53
N LEU A 11 33.14 -11.29 -6.98
CA LEU A 11 31.92 -10.51 -7.09
C LEU A 11 31.37 -10.26 -5.69
N ALA A 12 31.46 -9.03 -5.21
CA ALA A 12 30.73 -8.59 -4.03
C ALA A 12 29.27 -8.35 -4.43
N ALA A 13 28.37 -9.25 -4.03
CA ALA A 13 26.93 -9.01 -4.12
C ALA A 13 26.55 -8.00 -3.04
N THR A 14 26.33 -6.75 -3.44
CA THR A 14 25.71 -5.73 -2.58
C THR A 14 24.23 -6.08 -2.42
N ALA A 15 23.87 -6.71 -1.29
CA ALA A 15 22.49 -6.83 -0.88
C ALA A 15 21.96 -5.43 -0.59
N ALA A 16 21.15 -4.87 -1.50
CA ALA A 16 20.42 -3.65 -1.26
C ALA A 16 19.46 -3.90 -0.09
N ALA A 17 19.75 -3.29 1.06
CA ALA A 17 18.82 -3.23 2.18
C ALA A 17 17.57 -2.50 1.68
N THR A 18 16.54 -3.29 1.36
CA THR A 18 15.24 -2.76 1.01
C THR A 18 14.59 -2.44 2.35
N ASP A 19 14.50 -1.17 2.73
CA ASP A 19 13.70 -0.75 3.89
C ASP A 19 12.26 -1.19 3.63
N LYS A 20 11.90 -2.35 4.19
CA LYS A 20 10.54 -2.88 4.13
C LYS A 20 9.74 -2.13 5.17
N THR A 21 8.94 -1.15 4.74
CA THR A 21 7.86 -0.63 5.59
C THR A 21 6.96 -1.80 5.95
N SER A 22 6.87 -2.13 7.24
CA SER A 22 6.02 -3.22 7.73
C SER A 22 4.59 -2.77 8.04
N ALA A 23 4.38 -1.47 8.26
CA ALA A 23 3.09 -0.92 8.64
C ALA A 23 2.93 0.55 8.21
N PHE A 24 1.69 0.97 7.96
CA PHE A 24 1.28 2.36 7.74
C PHE A 24 -0.21 2.55 8.01
N TYR A 25 -0.67 3.79 8.05
CA TYR A 25 -2.08 4.15 8.16
C TYR A 25 -2.63 4.63 6.83
N VAL A 26 -3.82 4.15 6.46
CA VAL A 26 -4.65 4.71 5.40
C VAL A 26 -5.59 5.73 6.03
N CYS A 27 -5.58 6.98 5.54
CA CYS A 27 -6.32 8.08 6.14
C CYS A 27 -7.05 8.93 5.09
N GLY A 28 -8.15 9.57 5.47
CA GLY A 28 -8.86 10.55 4.65
C GLY A 28 -9.63 9.96 3.47
N SER A 29 -9.83 8.64 3.42
CA SER A 29 -10.69 8.02 2.40
C SER A 29 -12.15 8.36 2.64
N SER A 30 -12.91 8.61 1.57
CA SER A 30 -14.37 8.70 1.65
C SER A 30 -15.07 7.33 1.79
N VAL A 31 -14.33 6.22 1.77
CA VAL A 31 -14.82 4.91 2.24
C VAL A 31 -14.34 4.78 3.69
N PRO A 32 -15.18 5.04 4.71
CA PRO A 32 -14.72 5.18 6.08
C PRO A 32 -14.00 3.94 6.61
N ALA A 33 -14.48 2.75 6.22
CA ALA A 33 -13.93 1.46 6.61
C ALA A 33 -12.53 1.17 6.01
N LEU A 34 -12.08 1.93 5.00
CA LEU A 34 -10.69 1.83 4.54
C LEU A 34 -9.69 2.48 5.49
N ASN A 35 -10.14 3.41 6.35
CA ASN A 35 -9.23 4.15 7.20
C ASN A 35 -8.80 3.29 8.40
N GLY A 36 -7.50 3.22 8.65
CA GLY A 36 -6.95 2.38 9.71
C GLY A 36 -5.49 2.02 9.50
N LEU A 37 -4.98 1.20 10.41
CA LEU A 37 -3.65 0.60 10.39
C LEU A 37 -3.62 -0.58 9.42
N TYR A 38 -2.60 -0.61 8.56
CA TYR A 38 -2.32 -1.69 7.62
C TYR A 38 -0.94 -2.26 7.89
N GLU A 39 -0.87 -3.57 7.98
CA GLU A 39 0.37 -4.31 8.26
C GLU A 39 0.56 -5.42 7.24
N THR A 40 1.82 -5.79 6.99
CA THR A 40 2.15 -6.97 6.18
C THR A 40 2.59 -8.12 7.07
N ASP A 41 2.15 -9.33 6.75
CA ASP A 41 2.61 -10.58 7.40
C ASP A 41 4.04 -10.99 6.95
N GLY A 42 4.60 -10.28 5.97
CA GLY A 42 5.92 -10.55 5.39
C GLY A 42 5.99 -11.77 4.45
N VAL A 43 4.87 -12.46 4.23
CA VAL A 43 4.78 -13.69 3.43
C VAL A 43 3.85 -13.52 2.24
N THR A 44 2.69 -12.90 2.45
CA THR A 44 1.68 -12.68 1.42
C THR A 44 2.16 -11.62 0.44
N THR A 45 2.16 -11.98 -0.84
CA THR A 45 2.59 -11.10 -1.91
C THR A 45 1.60 -11.08 -3.06
N ALA A 46 1.52 -9.93 -3.73
CA ALA A 46 0.79 -9.75 -4.98
C ALA A 46 1.73 -9.09 -5.98
N ASP A 47 1.86 -9.69 -7.16
CA ASP A 47 2.75 -9.20 -8.23
C ASP A 47 4.18 -8.93 -7.73
N ASN A 48 4.75 -9.79 -6.88
CA ASN A 48 6.08 -9.63 -6.23
C ASN A 48 6.24 -8.41 -5.29
N ALA A 49 5.14 -7.89 -4.74
CA ALA A 49 5.14 -6.87 -3.69
C ALA A 49 4.42 -7.39 -2.43
N PRO A 50 4.75 -6.89 -1.23
CA PRO A 50 3.99 -7.19 -0.02
C PRO A 50 2.53 -6.82 -0.19
N VAL A 51 1.64 -7.63 0.38
CA VAL A 51 0.26 -7.25 0.63
C VAL A 51 0.18 -6.72 2.06
N PHE A 52 -0.53 -5.61 2.22
CA PHE A 52 -0.85 -5.06 3.53
C PHE A 52 -2.34 -5.25 3.79
N THR A 53 -2.68 -5.80 4.94
CA THR A 53 -4.05 -6.05 5.38
C THR A 53 -4.38 -5.12 6.53
N ARG A 54 -5.64 -4.68 6.61
CA ARG A 54 -6.12 -3.88 7.73
C ARG A 54 -5.99 -4.67 9.03
N ALA A 55 -5.25 -4.13 10.00
CA ALA A 55 -4.87 -4.82 11.24
C ALA A 55 -5.65 -4.32 12.47
N ASP A 56 -6.28 -3.15 12.38
CA ASP A 56 -7.07 -2.54 13.45
C ASP A 56 -8.59 -2.71 13.28
N ASP A 57 -9.02 -3.53 12.32
CA ASP A 57 -10.37 -4.08 12.32
C ASP A 57 -10.45 -5.10 13.47
N ALA A 58 -10.93 -4.62 14.62
CA ALA A 58 -10.95 -5.38 15.86
C ALA A 58 -12.13 -6.35 15.97
N ASP A 59 -13.02 -6.35 14.98
CA ASP A 59 -14.14 -7.26 14.91
C ASP A 59 -13.86 -8.29 13.81
N ASP A 60 -14.04 -9.58 14.12
CA ASP A 60 -14.06 -10.70 13.17
C ASP A 60 -15.26 -10.59 12.18
N ASP A 61 -15.63 -9.36 11.82
CA ASP A 61 -16.61 -9.02 10.82
C ASP A 61 -16.01 -9.41 9.46
N VAL A 62 -16.33 -10.62 9.04
CA VAL A 62 -16.15 -11.15 7.67
C VAL A 62 -16.80 -10.27 6.57
N ASP A 63 -17.47 -9.19 6.95
CA ASP A 63 -18.11 -8.23 6.07
C ASP A 63 -17.10 -7.39 5.27
N SER A 64 -15.83 -7.30 5.69
CA SER A 64 -14.78 -6.65 4.91
C SER A 64 -13.39 -7.29 5.05
N ASP A 65 -12.62 -7.28 3.96
CA ASP A 65 -11.22 -7.72 3.92
C ASP A 65 -10.41 -6.71 3.12
N PHE A 66 -10.09 -5.58 3.76
CA PHE A 66 -9.40 -4.49 3.08
C PHE A 66 -7.90 -4.74 2.96
N ARG A 67 -7.40 -4.59 1.74
CA ARG A 67 -6.00 -4.81 1.40
C ARG A 67 -5.43 -3.70 0.53
N VAL A 68 -4.18 -3.36 0.79
CA VAL A 68 -3.31 -2.59 -0.11
C VAL A 68 -2.37 -3.56 -0.80
N TYR A 69 -2.46 -3.63 -2.12
CA TYR A 69 -1.77 -4.65 -2.91
C TYR A 69 -1.33 -4.12 -4.28
N ARG A 70 -0.45 -4.84 -4.96
CA ARG A 70 -0.02 -4.52 -6.33
C ARG A 70 -0.77 -5.38 -7.36
N HIS A 71 -1.25 -4.73 -8.42
CA HIS A 71 -1.91 -5.37 -9.55
C HIS A 71 -1.49 -4.71 -10.86
N GLY A 72 -0.93 -5.49 -11.80
CA GLY A 72 -0.44 -4.97 -13.08
C GLY A 72 0.74 -4.00 -12.95
N GLY A 73 1.49 -4.09 -11.85
CA GLY A 73 2.57 -3.19 -11.50
C GLY A 73 2.15 -1.92 -10.76
N PHE A 74 0.86 -1.68 -10.51
CA PHE A 74 0.40 -0.48 -9.78
C PHE A 74 -0.24 -0.85 -8.45
N TRP A 75 -0.12 0.04 -7.47
CA TRP A 75 -0.74 -0.14 -6.16
C TRP A 75 -2.23 0.14 -6.22
N ALA A 76 -3.01 -0.62 -5.45
CA ALA A 76 -4.45 -0.48 -5.34
C ALA A 76 -4.91 -0.74 -3.90
N VAL A 77 -6.09 -0.21 -3.58
CA VAL A 77 -6.79 -0.44 -2.32
C VAL A 77 -8.13 -1.06 -2.65
N ALA A 78 -8.41 -2.24 -2.09
CA ALA A 78 -9.59 -3.01 -2.41
C ALA A 78 -10.15 -3.77 -1.20
N ASP A 79 -11.43 -4.07 -1.27
CA ASP A 79 -12.09 -5.06 -0.43
C ASP A 79 -12.05 -6.44 -1.12
N PHE A 80 -11.53 -7.42 -0.41
CA PHE A 80 -11.41 -8.81 -0.83
C PHE A 80 -12.52 -9.71 -0.27
N ALA A 81 -13.41 -9.20 0.57
CA ALA A 81 -14.57 -9.95 1.06
C ALA A 81 -15.49 -10.39 -0.10
N PRO A 82 -15.86 -9.51 -1.07
CA PRO A 82 -16.55 -9.94 -2.27
C PRO A 82 -15.60 -10.57 -3.32
N TRP A 83 -16.12 -11.51 -4.11
CA TRP A 83 -15.41 -12.06 -5.27
C TRP A 83 -16.16 -11.76 -6.59
N PRO A 84 -15.54 -11.05 -7.55
CA PRO A 84 -14.16 -10.55 -7.54
C PRO A 84 -13.95 -9.36 -6.58
N PRO A 85 -12.69 -9.08 -6.15
CA PRO A 85 -12.41 -7.99 -5.22
C PRO A 85 -12.91 -6.62 -5.72
N GLU A 86 -13.50 -5.86 -4.80
CA GLU A 86 -13.95 -4.50 -5.06
C GLU A 86 -12.78 -3.52 -4.89
N VAL A 87 -12.12 -3.18 -5.99
CA VAL A 87 -11.11 -2.12 -5.98
C VAL A 87 -11.79 -0.76 -5.81
N HIS A 88 -11.48 -0.05 -4.73
CA HIS A 88 -11.98 1.31 -4.50
C HIS A 88 -11.07 2.36 -5.09
N PHE A 89 -9.77 2.21 -4.89
CA PHE A 89 -8.77 3.18 -5.33
C PHE A 89 -7.60 2.51 -6.03
N ARG A 90 -7.01 3.20 -7.00
CA ARG A 90 -5.80 2.78 -7.70
C ARG A 90 -4.81 3.92 -7.71
N CYS A 91 -3.54 3.61 -7.57
CA CYS A 91 -2.50 4.57 -7.92
C CYS A 91 -2.54 4.70 -9.44
N ASP A 92 -3.10 5.81 -9.92
CA ASP A 92 -3.40 6.00 -11.32
C ASP A 92 -2.30 6.84 -11.99
N PRO A 93 -1.45 6.22 -12.82
CA PRO A 93 -0.38 6.94 -13.51
C PRO A 93 -0.91 7.99 -14.49
N ALA A 94 -2.19 7.95 -14.88
CA ALA A 94 -2.79 8.99 -15.72
C ALA A 94 -3.13 10.28 -14.93
N HIS A 95 -3.20 10.20 -13.60
CA HIS A 95 -3.53 11.34 -12.74
C HIS A 95 -2.32 11.86 -11.94
N ASP A 96 -1.32 11.00 -11.69
CA ASP A 96 -0.13 11.34 -10.90
C ASP A 96 1.07 10.45 -11.29
N ASP A 97 1.96 10.96 -12.15
CA ASP A 97 3.13 10.22 -12.65
C ASP A 97 4.33 10.22 -11.69
N ASP A 98 4.42 11.23 -10.83
CA ASP A 98 5.49 11.37 -9.85
C ASP A 98 5.37 10.35 -8.72
N HIS A 99 4.14 10.03 -8.30
CA HIS A 99 3.87 9.14 -7.17
C HIS A 99 3.54 7.71 -7.61
N CYS A 100 2.83 7.52 -8.72
CA CYS A 100 2.36 6.19 -9.15
C CYS A 100 3.34 5.46 -10.07
N LYS A 101 4.54 5.18 -9.56
CA LYS A 101 5.55 4.43 -10.31
C LYS A 101 5.19 2.96 -10.43
N ARG A 102 5.22 2.45 -11.67
CA ARG A 102 5.03 1.03 -11.94
C ARG A 102 6.14 0.21 -11.26
N TYR A 103 5.75 -0.88 -10.60
CA TYR A 103 6.60 -1.77 -9.82
C TYR A 103 7.32 -1.09 -8.66
N ALA A 104 6.81 0.03 -8.16
CA ALA A 104 7.30 0.62 -6.92
C ALA A 104 7.30 -0.46 -5.80
N PRO A 105 8.39 -0.58 -5.03
CA PRO A 105 8.54 -1.63 -4.02
C PRO A 105 7.62 -1.41 -2.81
N LEU A 106 7.19 -0.17 -2.59
CA LEU A 106 6.29 0.25 -1.52
C LEU A 106 5.14 1.07 -2.09
N PRO A 107 3.96 1.05 -1.44
CA PRO A 107 2.85 1.90 -1.83
C PRO A 107 3.24 3.37 -1.63
N PRO A 108 2.91 4.26 -2.58
CA PRO A 108 3.15 5.69 -2.40
C PRO A 108 2.21 6.25 -1.34
N ASN A 109 2.58 7.38 -0.76
CA ASN A 109 1.75 8.07 0.23
C ASN A 109 0.54 8.80 -0.39
N ARG A 110 0.54 9.06 -1.70
CA ARG A 110 -0.50 9.78 -2.45
C ARG A 110 -0.56 9.31 -3.91
N GLY A 111 -1.43 9.92 -4.71
CA GLY A 111 -1.60 9.60 -6.14
C GLY A 111 -2.72 8.57 -6.43
N TYR A 112 -3.43 8.14 -5.39
CA TYR A 112 -4.61 7.28 -5.55
C TYR A 112 -5.75 8.07 -6.17
N SER A 113 -6.46 7.47 -7.12
CA SER A 113 -7.72 7.95 -7.69
C SER A 113 -8.79 6.86 -7.57
N SER A 114 -10.06 7.25 -7.66
CA SER A 114 -11.19 6.32 -7.67
C SER A 114 -11.05 5.31 -8.82
N ARG A 115 -11.40 4.04 -8.58
CA ARG A 115 -11.50 3.03 -9.66
C ARG A 115 -12.44 3.50 -10.77
N VAL A 116 -13.52 4.19 -10.41
CA VAL A 116 -14.47 4.78 -11.36
C VAL A 116 -14.07 6.24 -11.52
N PRO A 117 -13.40 6.64 -12.62
CA PRO A 117 -12.80 7.98 -12.74
C PRO A 117 -13.83 9.11 -12.68
N SER A 118 -15.09 8.83 -13.04
CA SER A 118 -16.19 9.79 -13.02
C SER A 118 -16.83 9.97 -11.65
N ASP A 119 -16.47 9.15 -10.65
CA ASP A 119 -17.06 9.23 -9.31
C ASP A 119 -16.37 10.31 -8.47
N SER A 120 -16.91 11.53 -8.54
CA SER A 120 -16.42 12.68 -7.78
C SER A 120 -16.75 12.64 -6.30
N THR A 121 -17.55 11.67 -5.83
CA THR A 121 -17.84 11.49 -4.40
C THR A 121 -16.72 10.74 -3.68
N LYS A 122 -15.80 10.13 -4.44
CA LYS A 122 -14.67 9.39 -3.90
C LYS A 122 -13.51 10.33 -3.60
N VAL A 123 -13.25 10.54 -2.31
CA VAL A 123 -12.06 11.25 -1.81
C VAL A 123 -10.98 10.21 -1.59
N SER A 124 -9.84 10.41 -2.26
CA SER A 124 -8.72 9.48 -2.24
C SER A 124 -8.02 9.41 -0.88
N PRO A 125 -7.56 8.22 -0.48
CA PRO A 125 -6.77 8.07 0.73
C PRO A 125 -5.38 8.69 0.60
N THR A 126 -4.81 9.05 1.75
CA THR A 126 -3.38 9.29 1.95
C THR A 126 -2.82 8.17 2.83
N LEU A 127 -1.66 7.64 2.46
CA LEU A 127 -0.93 6.68 3.30
C LEU A 127 0.14 7.41 4.10
N GLN A 128 0.25 7.12 5.39
CA GLN A 128 1.20 7.81 6.26
C GLN A 128 1.68 6.92 7.41
N LEU A 129 2.87 7.20 7.94
CA LEU A 129 3.44 6.44 9.06
C LEU A 129 2.83 6.81 10.42
N GLN A 130 2.19 7.97 10.50
CA GLN A 130 1.56 8.45 11.73
C GLN A 130 0.07 8.08 11.76
N PRO A 131 -0.52 7.81 12.94
CA PRO A 131 -1.94 7.55 13.06
C PRO A 131 -2.79 8.64 12.41
N CYS A 132 -3.95 8.26 11.87
CA CYS A 132 -4.90 9.22 11.33
C CYS A 132 -5.30 10.22 12.42
N ARG A 133 -5.36 11.50 12.08
CA ARG A 133 -5.94 12.49 12.99
C ARG A 133 -7.39 12.09 13.23
N LYS A 134 -7.74 11.80 14.48
CA LYS A 134 -9.16 11.72 14.86
C LYS A 134 -9.77 13.06 14.45
N ALA A 135 -10.85 13.02 13.66
CA ALA A 135 -11.66 14.21 13.48
C ALA A 135 -12.01 14.68 14.90
N LEU A 136 -11.48 15.85 15.28
CA LEU A 136 -11.90 16.50 16.52
C LEU A 136 -13.37 16.78 16.31
N ALA A 137 -14.23 15.87 16.79
CA ALA A 137 -15.65 16.13 16.87
C ALA A 137 -15.76 17.42 17.67
N SER A 138 -16.26 18.45 17.00
CA SER A 138 -16.63 19.72 17.59
C SER A 138 -17.61 19.46 18.72
N GLN A 139 -17.09 19.34 19.95
CA GLN A 139 -17.84 19.53 21.18
C GLN A 139 -17.79 21.03 21.54
N ASP A 140 -18.28 21.86 20.62
CA ASP A 140 -18.74 23.20 20.94
C ASP A 140 -20.27 23.20 20.74
N GLU A 141 -20.96 22.44 21.59
CA GLU A 141 -22.33 22.79 21.98
C GLU A 141 -22.23 23.69 23.20
N LEU A 142 -22.63 24.95 23.03
CA LEU A 142 -22.78 25.96 24.08
C LEU A 142 -24.21 26.49 23.99
#